data_AF-A0A7W9XNX8-F1
#
_entry.id   AF-A0A7W9XNX8-F1
#
_cell.length_a   1.000
_cell.length_b   1.000
_cell.length_c   1.000
_cell.angle_alpha   90.00
_cell.angle_beta   90.00
_cell.angle_gamma   90.00
#
_symmetry.space_group_name_H-M   'P 1'
#
loop_
_entity.id
_entity.type
_entity.pdbx_description
1 polymer ?
#
loop_
_entity_poly.entity_id
_entity_poly.type
_entity_poly.pdbx_seq_one_letter_code
_entity_poly.pdbx_strand_id
1 'polypeptide(L)' 'MNPKFRYLYIVIGSILLISLIVEVIVTYPDVSPKAVLLNALPALLFFYLAYKTYHEKKDSELM' A
#
# COMPACT_ATOMS: atom_id res chain seq x y z
N MET A 1 -9.72 7.16 12.73
CA MET A 1 -8.36 7.00 12.20
C MET A 1 -7.83 8.40 11.87
N ASN A 2 -6.70 8.85 12.43
CA ASN A 2 -6.36 10.27 12.32
C ASN A 2 -5.96 10.64 10.87
N PRO A 3 -6.66 11.57 10.20
CA PRO A 3 -6.44 11.90 8.79
C PRO A 3 -5.03 12.43 8.50
N LYS A 4 -4.30 12.89 9.53
CA LYS A 4 -2.89 13.27 9.43
C LYS A 4 -1.99 12.10 8.99
N PHE A 5 -2.33 10.87 9.35
CA PHE A 5 -1.54 9.68 8.97
C PHE A 5 -1.85 9.16 7.56
N ARG A 6 -2.84 9.72 6.86
CA ARG A 6 -3.16 9.31 5.47
C ARG A 6 -1.94 9.41 4.56
N TYR A 7 -1.21 10.52 4.64
CA TYR A 7 0.00 10.73 3.84
C TYR A 7 1.06 9.66 4.14
N LEU A 8 1.21 9.30 5.41
CA LEU A 8 2.15 8.29 5.85
C LEU A 8 1.79 6.89 5.30
N TYR A 9 0.50 6.54 5.28
CA TYR A 9 0.04 5.28 4.67
C TYR A 9 0.27 5.23 3.16
N ILE A 10 0.06 6.35 2.45
CA ILE A 10 0.34 6.44 1.00
C ILE A 10 1.84 6.27 0.73
N VAL A 11 2.68 7.00 1.47
CA VAL A 11 4.15 6.93 1.31
C VAL A 11 4.67 5.53 1.58
N ILE A 12 4.24 4.89 2.67
CA ILE A 12 4.65 3.51 2.98
C ILE A 12 4.14 2.54 1.91
N GLY A 13 2.87 2.66 1.49
CA GLY A 13 2.32 1.83 0.41
C GLY A 13 3.11 1.95 -0.90
N SER A 14 3.51 3.16 -1.27
CA SER A 14 4.34 3.41 -2.46
C SER A 14 5.74 2.81 -2.33
N ILE A 15 6.40 2.94 -1.18
CA ILE A 15 7.73 2.35 -0.95
C ILE A 15 7.68 0.82 -1.06
N LEU A 16 6.66 0.19 -0.46
CA LEU A 16 6.47 -1.25 -0.54
C LEU A 16 6.19 -1.72 -1.97
N LEU A 17 5.40 -0.96 -2.73
CA LEU A 17 5.12 -1.27 -4.13
C LEU A 17 6.36 -1.15 -5.03
N ILE A 18 7.19 -0.11 -4.82
CA ILE A 18 8.48 0.02 -5.52
C ILE A 18 9.40 -1.16 -5.17
N SER A 19 9.46 -1.55 -3.89
CA SER A 19 10.28 -2.67 -3.44
C SER A 19 9.86 -3.99 -4.12
N LEU A 20 8.54 -4.22 -4.27
CA LEU A 20 8.02 -5.38 -4.98
C LEU A 20 8.39 -5.36 -6.47
N ILE A 21 8.33 -4.19 -7.13
CA ILE A 21 8.76 -4.07 -8.54
C ILE A 21 10.26 -4.41 -8.67
N VAL A 22 11.09 -3.88 -7.77
CA VAL A 22 12.53 -4.17 -7.75
C VAL A 22 12.78 -5.67 -7.53
N GLU A 23 12.08 -6.30 -6.60
CA GLU A 23 12.17 -7.74 -6.36
C GLU A 23 11.85 -8.55 -7.62
N VAL A 24 10.76 -8.22 -8.32
CA VAL A 24 10.37 -8.91 -9.57
C VAL A 24 11.45 -8.76 -10.65
N ILE A 25 12.06 -7.57 -10.77
CA ILE A 25 13.12 -7.31 -11.76
C ILE A 25 14.39 -8.10 -11.43
N VAL A 26 14.81 -8.11 -10.16
CA VAL A 26 16.07 -8.74 -9.73
C VAL A 26 15.98 -10.28 -9.77
N THR A 27 14.79 -10.83 -9.51
CA THR A 27 14.60 -12.29 -9.43
C THR A 27 14.27 -12.90 -10.80
N TYR A 28 14.16 -12.10 -11.86
CA TYR A 28 13.89 -12.62 -13.20
C TYR A 28 15.06 -13.48 -13.71
N PRO A 29 14.81 -14.67 -14.31
CA PRO A 29 13.51 -15.22 -14.71
C PRO A 29 12.81 -16.12 -13.68
N ASP A 30 13.43 -16.42 -12.54
CA ASP A 30 12.90 -17.33 -11.50
C ASP A 30 11.95 -16.62 -10.52
N VAL A 31 10.92 -15.96 -11.07
CA VAL A 31 9.95 -15.20 -10.26
C VAL A 31 8.89 -16.15 -9.71
N SER A 32 8.79 -16.26 -8.38
CA SER A 32 7.74 -17.03 -7.72
C SER A 32 6.43 -16.23 -7.62
N PRO A 33 5.35 -16.63 -8.32
CA PRO A 33 4.08 -15.88 -8.29
C PRO A 33 3.45 -15.83 -6.89
N LYS A 34 3.68 -16.89 -6.09
CA LYS A 34 3.20 -16.96 -4.71
C LYS A 34 3.90 -15.94 -3.81
N ALA A 35 5.22 -15.78 -3.98
CA ALA A 35 6.00 -14.81 -3.21
C ALA A 35 5.57 -13.38 -3.58
N VAL A 36 5.42 -13.08 -4.86
CA VAL A 36 4.95 -11.77 -5.35
C VAL A 36 3.58 -11.42 -4.78
N LEU A 37 2.63 -12.37 -4.78
CA LEU A 37 1.31 -12.15 -4.20
C LEU A 37 1.39 -11.85 -2.69
N LEU A 38 2.20 -12.62 -1.95
CA LEU A 38 2.35 -12.44 -0.51
C LEU A 38 2.99 -11.08 -0.18
N ASN A 39 4.01 -10.68 -0.95
CA ASN A 39 4.72 -9.42 -0.80
C ASN A 39 3.88 -8.21 -1.24
N ALA A 40 2.84 -8.42 -2.05
CA ALA A 40 1.89 -7.37 -2.42
C ALA A 40 0.89 -7.05 -1.31
N LEU A 41 0.59 -8.01 -0.40
CA LEU A 41 -0.42 -7.84 0.65
C LEU A 41 -0.13 -6.64 1.58
N PRO A 42 1.10 -6.41 2.06
CA PRO A 42 1.40 -5.24 2.87
C PRO A 42 1.13 -3.92 2.14
N ALA A 43 1.56 -3.80 0.88
CA ALA A 43 1.33 -2.60 0.07
C ALA A 43 -0.18 -2.34 -0.12
N LEU A 44 -0.94 -3.38 -0.44
CA LEU A 44 -2.41 -3.31 -0.56
C LEU A 44 -3.07 -2.90 0.76
N LEU A 45 -2.61 -3.43 1.90
CA LEU A 45 -3.13 -3.07 3.22
C LEU A 45 -2.89 -1.58 3.52
N PHE A 46 -1.69 -1.06 3.24
CA PHE A 46 -1.40 0.36 3.45
C PHE A 46 -2.22 1.28 2.53
N PHE A 47 -2.42 0.89 1.27
CA PHE A 47 -3.33 1.63 0.38
C PHE A 47 -4.79 1.55 0.83
N TYR A 48 -5.24 0.40 1.35
CA TYR A 48 -6.57 0.27 1.92
C TYR A 48 -6.76 1.17 3.15
N LEU A 49 -5.77 1.23 4.05
CA LEU A 49 -5.79 2.14 5.20
C LEU A 49 -5.79 3.62 4.78
N ALA A 50 -5.05 3.97 3.73
CA ALA A 50 -5.08 5.30 3.12
C ALA A 50 -6.46 5.64 2.52
N TYR A 51 -7.11 4.67 1.89
CA TYR A 51 -8.46 4.81 1.35
C TYR A 51 -9.50 4.98 2.45
N LYS A 52 -9.42 4.17 3.51
CA LYS A 52 -10.33 4.25 4.66
C LYS A 52 -10.19 5.59 5.40
N THR A 53 -8.96 6.04 5.66
CA THR A 53 -8.73 7.37 6.26
C THR A 53 -9.27 8.52 5.43
N TYR A 54 -9.26 8.40 4.11
CA TYR A 54 -9.87 9.40 3.24
C TYR A 54 -11.38 9.47 3.41
N HIS A 55 -12.04 8.31 3.45
CA HIS A 55 -13.49 8.23 3.63
C HIS A 55 -13.90 8.74 5.01
N GLU A 56 -13.18 8.38 6.06
CA GLU A 56 -13.44 8.91 7.41
C GLU A 56 -13.29 10.44 7.50
N LYS A 57 -12.31 11.04 6.82
CA LYS A 57 -12.17 12.50 6.75
C LYS A 57 -13.34 13.15 6.02
N LYS A 58 -13.73 12.57 4.88
CA LYS A 58 -14.80 13.09 4.03
C LYS A 58 -16.17 13.01 4.72
N ASP A 59 -16.43 11.94 5.47
CA ASP A 59 -17.67 11.74 6.22
C ASP A 59 -17.78 12.74 7.39
N SER A 60 -16.65 13.04 8.06
CA SER A 60 -16.59 14.06 9.11
C SER A 60 -16.69 15.50 8.59
N GLU A 61 -16.49 15.75 7.30
CA GLU A 61 -16.67 17.08 6.67
C GLU A 61 -18.12 17.29 6.17
N LEU A 62 -18.92 16.23 6.12
CA LEU A 62 -20.34 16.24 5.71
C LEU A 62 -21.31 16.27 6.91
N MET A 63 -20.78 16.19 8.14
CA MET A 63 -21.48 16.46 9.40
C MET A 63 -21.16 17.87 9.90
#